data_AF-A0A2K8U495-F1
#
_entry.id   AF-A0A2K8U495-F1
#
_cell.length_a   1.000
_cell.length_b   1.000
_cell.length_c   1.000
_cell.angle_alpha   90.00
_cell.angle_beta   90.00
_cell.angle_gamma   90.00
#
_symmetry.space_group_name_H-M   'P 1'
#
loop_
_entity.id
_entity.type
_entity.pdbx_description
1 polymer ?
#
loop_
_entity_poly.entity_id
_entity_poly.type
_entity_poly.pdbx_seq_one_letter_code
_entity_poly.pdbx_strand_id
1 'polypeptide(L)'
;MRLTLVPILVAAVFTGQSALAASPSFNCAKATHEAEKLICKDAELASLDRSLSQLYTLVLKNTPAREQRVLKAEQRGWVKGRDDCWKSSDARGCIVGAYEDRIAELKDR
;
A
#
# COMPACT_ATOMS: atom_id res chain seq x y z
N MET A 1 33.93 -1.88 59.88
CA MET A 1 32.96 -2.58 59.01
C MET A 1 31.90 -1.58 58.58
N ARG A 2 31.95 -1.13 57.32
CA ARG A 2 30.87 -0.35 56.68
C ARG A 2 30.70 -0.90 55.27
N LEU A 3 29.70 -1.74 55.07
CA LEU A 3 29.26 -2.20 53.75
C LEU A 3 28.22 -1.20 53.26
N THR A 4 28.52 -0.47 52.18
CA THR A 4 27.52 0.36 51.50
C THR A 4 26.92 -0.43 50.34
N LEU A 5 25.62 -0.72 50.43
CA LEU A 5 24.82 -1.30 49.35
C LEU A 5 24.42 -0.20 48.37
N VAL A 6 24.80 -0.35 47.10
CA VAL A 6 24.34 0.49 45.99
C VAL A 6 23.18 -0.23 45.29
N PRO A 7 21.98 0.34 45.19
CA PRO A 7 20.89 -0.29 44.46
C PRO A 7 21.09 -0.06 42.96
N ILE A 8 21.27 -1.14 42.21
CA ILE A 8 21.29 -1.10 40.75
C ILE A 8 19.84 -0.91 40.28
N LEU A 9 19.50 0.32 39.93
CA LEU A 9 18.26 0.66 39.25
C LEU A 9 18.37 0.20 37.79
N VAL A 10 17.84 -0.98 37.48
CA VAL A 10 17.68 -1.44 36.09
C VAL A 10 16.45 -0.74 35.51
N ALA A 11 16.68 0.41 34.87
CA ALA A 11 15.65 1.06 34.06
C ALA A 11 15.49 0.28 32.74
N ALA A 12 14.44 -0.53 32.64
CA ALA A 12 14.05 -1.16 31.38
C ALA A 12 13.51 -0.07 30.42
N VAL A 13 14.37 0.40 29.52
CA VAL A 13 13.98 1.31 28.45
C VAL A 13 13.24 0.50 27.38
N PHE A 14 11.91 0.45 27.47
CA PHE A 14 11.08 -0.03 26.38
C PHE A 14 11.13 0.99 25.24
N THR A 15 12.06 0.80 24.31
CA THR A 15 12.02 1.51 23.02
C THR A 15 10.82 0.99 22.25
N GLY A 16 9.73 1.75 22.26
CA GLY A 16 8.57 1.49 21.40
C GLY A 16 9.01 1.58 19.94
N GLN A 17 9.17 0.44 19.28
CA GLN A 17 9.36 0.38 17.84
C GLN A 17 8.03 0.76 17.19
N SER A 18 7.84 2.04 16.88
CA SER A 18 6.76 2.46 16.00
C SER A 18 7.01 1.83 14.64
N ALA A 19 6.34 0.71 14.36
CA ALA A 19 6.30 0.15 13.02
C ALA A 19 5.72 1.24 12.11
N LEU A 20 6.57 1.88 11.31
CA LEU A 20 6.12 2.77 10.25
C LEU A 20 5.17 1.94 9.38
N ALA A 21 3.87 2.21 9.49
CA ALA A 21 2.87 1.61 8.62
C ALA A 21 3.35 1.82 7.18
N ALA A 22 3.55 0.72 6.45
CA ALA A 22 4.27 0.78 5.20
C ALA A 22 3.49 1.64 4.19
N SER A 23 4.10 2.71 3.68
CA SER A 23 3.46 3.64 2.74
C SER A 23 3.12 2.99 1.39
N PRO A 24 2.03 3.39 0.72
CA PRO A 24 1.72 2.91 -0.63
C PRO A 24 2.77 3.40 -1.65
N SER A 25 2.65 2.94 -2.90
CA SER A 25 3.56 3.27 -4.01
C SER A 25 3.48 4.72 -4.49
N PHE A 26 2.51 5.50 -4.00
CA PHE A 26 2.34 6.91 -4.29
C PHE A 26 2.56 7.79 -3.06
N ASN A 27 2.75 9.10 -3.28
CA ASN A 27 2.96 10.05 -2.19
C ASN A 27 1.63 10.41 -1.52
N CYS A 28 1.43 9.95 -0.28
CA CYS A 28 0.23 10.25 0.52
C CYS A 28 -0.04 11.73 0.73
N ALA A 29 0.97 12.59 0.71
CA ALA A 29 0.78 14.05 0.80
C ALA A 29 0.11 14.65 -0.44
N LYS A 30 0.04 13.88 -1.54
CA LYS A 30 -0.62 14.28 -2.80
C LYS A 30 -1.95 13.56 -3.04
N ALA A 31 -2.41 12.73 -2.09
CA ALA A 31 -3.67 12.01 -2.21
C ALA A 31 -4.85 12.98 -2.25
N THR A 32 -5.68 12.88 -3.29
CA THR A 32 -6.87 13.72 -3.45
C THR A 32 -8.16 12.92 -3.36
N HIS A 33 -8.13 11.63 -3.71
CA HIS A 33 -9.30 10.75 -3.67
C HIS A 33 -9.48 10.09 -2.30
N GLU A 34 -10.72 9.85 -1.89
CA GLU A 34 -11.01 9.20 -0.59
C GLU A 34 -10.42 7.79 -0.52
N ALA A 35 -10.43 7.05 -1.64
CA ALA A 35 -9.76 5.75 -1.72
C ALA A 35 -8.24 5.87 -1.44
N GLU A 36 -7.55 6.84 -2.05
CA GLU A 36 -6.12 7.08 -1.81
C GLU A 36 -5.83 7.42 -0.35
N LYS A 37 -6.67 8.27 0.27
CA LYS A 37 -6.54 8.61 1.70
C LYS A 37 -6.72 7.40 2.59
N LEU A 38 -7.66 6.50 2.25
CA LEU A 38 -7.88 5.25 2.97
C LEU A 38 -6.68 4.31 2.81
N ILE A 39 -6.18 4.14 1.58
CA ILE A 39 -4.97 3.35 1.29
C ILE A 39 -3.77 3.86 2.09
N CYS A 40 -3.61 5.18 2.24
CA CYS A 40 -2.54 5.78 3.03
C CYS A 40 -2.61 5.51 4.54
N LYS A 41 -3.77 5.11 5.06
CA LYS A 41 -4.00 4.87 6.50
C LYS A 41 -4.16 3.39 6.84
N ASP A 42 -4.34 2.53 5.84
CA ASP A 42 -4.54 1.09 6.00
C ASP A 42 -3.31 0.32 5.47
N ALA A 43 -2.62 -0.38 6.37
CA ALA A 43 -1.37 -1.07 6.04
C ALA A 43 -1.55 -2.21 5.04
N GLU A 44 -2.71 -2.88 5.04
CA GLU A 44 -3.01 -3.96 4.10
C GLU A 44 -3.26 -3.38 2.71
N LEU A 45 -4.08 -2.34 2.61
CA LEU A 45 -4.33 -1.64 1.34
C LEU A 45 -3.04 -1.05 0.76
N ALA A 46 -2.18 -0.46 1.59
CA ALA A 46 -0.88 0.03 1.15
C ALA A 46 0.04 -1.10 0.64
N SER A 47 -0.06 -2.30 1.24
CA SER A 47 0.67 -3.49 0.78
C SER A 47 0.17 -4.00 -0.57
N LEU A 48 -1.16 -4.06 -0.75
CA LEU A 48 -1.78 -4.40 -2.04
C LEU A 48 -1.38 -3.39 -3.13
N ASP A 49 -1.36 -2.10 -2.80
CA ASP A 49 -0.92 -1.05 -3.72
C ASP A 49 0.52 -1.25 -4.19
N ARG A 50 1.45 -1.50 -3.26
CA ARG A 50 2.85 -1.80 -3.62
C ARG A 50 2.97 -3.06 -4.47
N SER A 51 2.23 -4.10 -4.12
CA SER A 51 2.24 -5.39 -4.84
C SER A 51 1.78 -5.21 -6.28
N LEU A 52 0.66 -4.51 -6.49
CA LEU A 52 0.17 -4.20 -7.82
C LEU A 52 1.15 -3.32 -8.60
N SER A 53 1.73 -2.30 -7.97
CA SER A 53 2.68 -1.39 -8.62
C SER A 53 3.94 -2.10 -9.13
N GLN A 54 4.47 -3.04 -8.34
CA GLN A 54 5.60 -3.90 -8.73
C GLN A 54 5.23 -4.82 -9.90
N LEU A 55 4.09 -5.51 -9.81
CA LEU A 55 3.60 -6.40 -10.86
C LEU A 55 3.35 -5.64 -12.17
N TYR A 56 2.66 -4.51 -12.10
CA TYR A 56 2.40 -3.66 -13.26
C TYR A 56 3.70 -3.22 -13.95
N THR A 57 4.73 -2.84 -13.17
CA THR A 57 6.04 -2.48 -13.71
C THR A 57 6.69 -3.63 -14.47
N LEU A 58 6.60 -4.86 -13.92
CA LEU A 58 7.12 -6.07 -14.56
C LEU A 58 6.38 -6.37 -15.87
N VAL A 59 5.05 -6.41 -15.83
CA VAL A 59 4.20 -6.67 -17.00
C VAL A 59 4.46 -5.63 -18.08
N LEU A 60 4.52 -4.34 -17.71
CA LEU A 60 4.78 -3.26 -18.66
C LEU A 60 6.15 -3.40 -19.36
N LYS A 61 7.19 -3.79 -18.62
CA LYS A 61 8.52 -4.02 -19.19
C LYS A 61 8.55 -5.18 -20.18
N ASN A 62 7.76 -6.23 -19.93
CA ASN A 62 7.68 -7.42 -20.77
C ASN A 62 6.66 -7.28 -21.91
N THR A 63 5.80 -6.25 -21.88
CA THR A 63 4.82 -5.97 -22.93
C THR A 63 5.49 -5.38 -24.18
N PRO A 64 5.17 -5.86 -25.40
CA PRO A 64 5.67 -5.27 -26.65
C PRO A 64 5.42 -3.77 -26.73
N ALA A 65 6.39 -3.00 -27.23
CA ALA A 65 6.33 -1.53 -27.23
C ALA A 65 5.04 -0.95 -27.85
N ARG A 66 4.52 -1.60 -28.90
CA ARG A 66 3.26 -1.20 -29.58
C ARG A 66 2.01 -1.35 -28.68
N GLU A 67 2.05 -2.25 -27.71
CA GLU A 67 0.94 -2.58 -26.80
C GLU A 67 1.04 -1.84 -25.45
N GLN A 68 2.23 -1.36 -25.07
CA GLN A 68 2.43 -0.63 -23.81
C GLN A 68 1.52 0.60 -23.65
N ARG A 69 1.17 1.28 -24.75
CA ARG A 69 0.24 2.42 -24.70
C ARG A 69 -1.15 1.99 -24.23
N VAL A 70 -1.60 0.81 -24.66
CA VAL A 70 -2.90 0.23 -24.26
C VAL A 70 -2.85 -0.14 -22.79
N LEU A 71 -1.84 -0.90 -22.36
CA LEU A 71 -1.68 -1.30 -20.96
C LEU A 71 -1.61 -0.09 -20.01
N LYS A 72 -0.91 0.98 -20.39
CA LYS A 72 -0.88 2.23 -19.63
C LYS A 72 -2.26 2.90 -19.55
N ALA A 73 -3.06 2.84 -20.61
CA ALA A 73 -4.40 3.40 -20.62
C ALA A 73 -5.35 2.60 -19.73
N GLU A 74 -5.28 1.27 -19.81
CA GLU A 74 -6.03 0.35 -18.95
C GLU A 74 -5.69 0.58 -17.47
N GLN A 75 -4.40 0.69 -17.11
CA GLN A 75 -4.01 0.95 -15.74
C GLN A 75 -4.53 2.29 -15.21
N ARG A 76 -4.50 3.36 -16.03
CA ARG A 76 -5.11 4.65 -15.65
C ARG A 76 -6.63 4.55 -15.50
N GLY A 77 -7.29 3.76 -16.35
CA GLY A 77 -8.72 3.48 -16.24
C GLY A 77 -9.05 2.75 -14.94
N TRP A 78 -8.27 1.71 -14.61
CA TRP A 78 -8.40 0.95 -13.38
C TRP A 78 -8.24 1.84 -12.13
N VAL A 79 -7.24 2.74 -12.10
CA VAL A 79 -7.06 3.68 -10.96
C VAL A 79 -8.34 4.49 -10.72
N LYS A 80 -8.96 5.03 -11.78
CA LYS A 80 -10.23 5.76 -11.65
C LYS A 80 -11.36 4.88 -11.11
N GLY A 81 -11.42 3.62 -11.55
CA GLY A 81 -12.41 2.65 -11.06
C GLY A 81 -12.23 2.33 -9.58
N ARG A 82 -10.98 2.11 -9.12
CA ARG A 82 -10.66 1.96 -7.69
C ARG A 82 -11.06 3.21 -6.90
N ASP A 83 -10.77 4.39 -7.43
CA ASP A 83 -11.08 5.63 -6.74
C ASP A 83 -12.59 5.85 -6.56
N ASP A 84 -13.42 5.30 -7.44
CA ASP A 84 -14.89 5.30 -7.33
C ASP A 84 -15.44 4.45 -6.18
N CYS A 85 -14.60 3.69 -5.46
CA CYS A 85 -15.01 2.94 -4.27
C CYS A 85 -15.59 3.81 -3.14
N TRP A 86 -15.44 5.14 -3.18
CA TRP A 86 -16.15 6.07 -2.28
C TRP A 86 -17.68 5.95 -2.39
N LYS A 87 -18.20 5.42 -3.50
CA LYS A 87 -19.63 5.18 -3.73
C LYS A 87 -20.15 3.91 -3.04
N SER A 88 -19.25 3.03 -2.61
CA SER A 88 -19.61 1.77 -1.94
C SER A 88 -20.02 2.02 -0.49
N SER A 89 -20.97 1.22 0.02
CA SER A 89 -21.27 1.17 1.46
C SER A 89 -20.13 0.54 2.27
N ASP A 90 -19.29 -0.27 1.63
CA ASP A 90 -18.02 -0.77 2.15
C ASP A 90 -16.88 -0.32 1.21
N ALA A 91 -16.35 0.87 1.48
CA ALA A 91 -15.24 1.43 0.71
C ALA A 91 -13.97 0.58 0.84
N ARG A 92 -13.69 0.01 2.02
CA ARG A 92 -12.48 -0.78 2.24
C ARG A 92 -12.54 -2.07 1.45
N GLY A 93 -13.61 -2.84 1.58
CA GLY A 93 -13.81 -4.10 0.84
C GLY A 93 -13.81 -3.88 -0.67
N CYS A 94 -14.42 -2.79 -1.15
CA CYS A 94 -14.36 -2.41 -2.56
C CYS A 94 -12.92 -2.21 -3.06
N ILE A 95 -12.08 -1.51 -2.28
CA ILE A 95 -10.68 -1.28 -2.66
C ILE A 95 -9.88 -2.58 -2.64
N VAL A 96 -10.09 -3.45 -1.63
CA VAL A 96 -9.45 -4.78 -1.58
C VAL A 96 -9.75 -5.56 -2.85
N GLY A 97 -11.04 -5.72 -3.20
CA GLY A 97 -11.45 -6.44 -4.41
C GLY A 97 -10.87 -5.82 -5.68
N ALA A 98 -10.89 -4.48 -5.79
CA ALA A 98 -10.30 -3.80 -6.95
C ALA A 98 -8.80 -4.08 -7.13
N TYR A 99 -8.03 -4.20 -6.03
CA TYR A 99 -6.62 -4.60 -6.09
C TYR A 99 -6.45 -6.07 -6.45
N GLU A 100 -7.18 -6.97 -5.77
CA GLU A 100 -7.07 -8.42 -5.99
C GLU A 100 -7.42 -8.80 -7.43
N ASP A 101 -8.52 -8.28 -7.97
CA ASP A 101 -8.96 -8.52 -9.34
C ASP A 101 -7.92 -8.07 -10.35
N ARG A 102 -7.35 -6.88 -10.16
CA ARG A 102 -6.34 -6.34 -11.08
C ARG A 102 -5.02 -7.09 -10.98
N ILE A 103 -4.63 -7.51 -9.77
CA ILE A 103 -3.44 -8.35 -9.58
C ILE A 103 -3.63 -9.69 -10.30
N ALA A 104 -4.82 -10.30 -10.20
CA ALA A 104 -5.15 -11.53 -10.93
C ALA A 104 -5.09 -11.31 -12.45
N GLU A 105 -5.75 -10.28 -12.97
CA GLU A 105 -5.73 -9.96 -14.41
C GLU A 105 -4.31 -9.76 -14.94
N LEU A 106 -3.43 -9.08 -14.19
CA LEU A 106 -2.05 -8.84 -14.62
C LEU A 106 -1.15 -10.09 -14.50
N LYS A 107 -1.49 -11.06 -13.65
CA LYS A 107 -0.76 -12.34 -13.55
C LYS A 107 -1.09 -13.27 -14.72
N ASP A 108 -2.29 -13.14 -15.29
CA ASP A 108 -2.78 -13.99 -16.39
C ASP A 108 -2.43 -13.43 -17.78
N ARG A 109 -1.69 -12.31 -17.85
CA ARG A 109 -1.27 -11.66 -19.11
C ARG A 109 0.04 -12.20 -19.69
#